data_AF-A0A7J4IV99-F1
#
_entry.id   AF-A0A7J4IV99-F1
#
_cell.length_a   1.000
_cell.length_b   1.000
_cell.length_c   1.000
_cell.angle_alpha   90.00
_cell.angle_beta   90.00
_cell.angle_gamma   90.00
#
_symmetry.space_group_name_H-M   'P 1'
#
loop_
_entity.id
_entity.type
_entity.pdbx_description
1 polymer ?
#
loop_
_entity_poly.entity_id
_entity_poly.type
_entity_poly.pdbx_seq_one_letter_code
_entity_poly.pdbx_strand_id
1 'polypeptide(L)'
;MAASRKPKSAAKGKQIKLIEKPEPKEDRLEDIKEHVEEIRDEIEDSGKDVEEIKEDVEEIKEDLEEIQEKQKSILGRISSKLLPEEFGLDDFAQQIVGAIVFSAPLAVTEEVWRLSQSLDLIHVIVIVLITVLFDVLLIHYTKIQNTKRETIFGVIPKRLFSLVLVSYITASVMLYVLGVIGGQVNTFEWAVKVIIFVGMFANIGAGAVDMLR
;
A
#
# COMPACT_ATOMS: atom_id res chain seq x y z
N MET A 1 60.64 -10.33 94.57
CA MET A 1 59.57 -10.22 93.53
C MET A 1 60.23 -10.22 92.14
N ALA A 2 59.48 -10.49 91.07
CA ALA A 2 59.99 -11.23 89.90
C ALA A 2 60.48 -10.40 88.68
N ALA A 3 61.45 -10.99 87.97
CA ALA A 3 61.69 -11.04 86.50
C ALA A 3 61.42 -9.84 85.57
N SER A 4 62.31 -9.61 84.58
CA SER A 4 62.14 -10.16 83.20
C SER A 4 63.13 -9.61 82.13
N ARG A 5 63.70 -10.54 81.34
CA ARG A 5 64.17 -10.47 79.91
C ARG A 5 65.27 -9.49 79.41
N LYS A 6 66.21 -10.05 78.63
CA LYS A 6 67.15 -9.39 77.66
C LYS A 6 66.46 -9.18 76.29
N PRO A 7 67.06 -8.42 75.33
CA PRO A 7 67.73 -9.09 74.20
C PRO A 7 68.97 -8.35 73.59
N LYS A 8 69.35 -8.71 72.33
CA LYS A 8 70.65 -8.55 71.63
C LYS A 8 70.77 -7.31 70.71
N SER A 9 72.01 -6.98 70.31
CA SER A 9 72.38 -6.20 69.11
C SER A 9 73.88 -6.42 68.77
N ALA A 10 74.47 -6.14 67.59
CA ALA A 10 74.13 -6.53 66.20
C ALA A 10 75.33 -6.21 65.25
N ALA A 11 75.62 -7.04 64.23
CA ALA A 11 76.54 -6.70 63.11
C ALA A 11 76.24 -7.55 61.86
N LYS A 12 76.37 -6.96 60.66
CA LYS A 12 75.83 -7.50 59.39
C LYS A 12 76.69 -7.06 58.19
N GLY A 13 76.95 -7.97 57.24
CA GLY A 13 77.51 -7.65 55.92
C GLY A 13 78.29 -8.81 55.30
N LYS A 14 78.32 -9.01 53.98
CA LYS A 14 77.45 -8.49 52.90
C LYS A 14 77.53 -9.48 51.73
N GLN A 15 76.45 -9.65 50.96
CA GLN A 15 76.36 -10.66 49.89
C GLN A 15 77.23 -10.35 48.68
N ILE A 16 77.68 -11.40 47.98
CA ILE A 16 78.00 -11.40 46.56
C ILE A 16 77.05 -12.40 45.89
N LYS A 17 76.24 -11.97 44.93
CA LYS A 17 75.44 -12.87 44.10
C LYS A 17 76.34 -13.46 43.00
N LEU A 18 76.35 -14.77 42.84
CA LEU A 18 76.80 -15.40 41.60
C LEU A 18 75.78 -15.10 40.50
N ILE A 19 76.28 -14.92 39.27
CA ILE A 19 75.46 -14.77 38.07
C ILE A 19 75.17 -16.19 37.56
N GLU A 20 73.90 -16.57 37.50
CA GLU A 20 73.49 -17.82 36.86
C GLU A 20 73.79 -17.76 35.35
N LYS A 21 74.28 -18.88 34.82
CA LYS A 21 74.68 -19.00 33.42
C LYS A 21 73.41 -19.14 32.57
N PRO A 22 73.26 -18.42 31.44
CA PRO A 22 72.07 -18.54 30.61
C PRO A 22 71.95 -19.96 30.04
N GLU A 23 70.72 -20.46 30.02
CA GLU A 23 70.34 -21.73 29.41
C GLU A 23 70.79 -21.81 27.93
N PRO A 24 71.09 -23.02 27.43
CA PRO A 24 71.56 -23.19 26.05
C PRO A 24 70.49 -22.74 25.06
N LYS A 25 70.93 -22.35 23.87
CA LYS A 25 70.03 -21.77 22.85
C LYS A 25 69.08 -22.80 22.24
N GLU A 26 69.35 -24.09 22.39
CA GLU A 26 68.54 -25.18 21.84
C GLU A 26 67.25 -25.37 22.65
N ASP A 27 67.31 -25.48 23.98
CA ASP A 27 66.13 -25.59 24.86
C ASP A 27 65.10 -24.49 24.57
N ARG A 28 65.53 -23.22 24.51
CA ARG A 28 64.62 -22.09 24.20
C ARG A 28 64.08 -22.07 22.77
N LEU A 29 64.67 -22.82 21.85
CA LEU A 29 64.15 -23.01 20.48
C LEU A 29 63.18 -24.20 20.42
N GLU A 30 63.20 -25.10 21.40
CA GLU A 30 62.20 -26.15 21.58
C GLU A 30 60.96 -25.58 22.26
N ASP A 31 61.11 -24.82 23.36
CA ASP A 31 60.01 -24.08 24.01
C ASP A 31 59.21 -23.22 23.02
N ILE A 32 59.90 -22.48 22.14
CA ILE A 32 59.25 -21.60 21.15
C ILE A 32 58.51 -22.41 20.08
N LYS A 33 58.98 -23.61 19.71
CA LYS A 33 58.26 -24.48 18.78
C LYS A 33 57.02 -25.07 19.41
N GLU A 34 57.10 -25.49 20.67
CA GLU A 34 55.96 -26.06 21.40
C GLU A 34 54.80 -25.06 21.48
N HIS A 35 55.06 -23.82 21.92
CA HIS A 35 54.05 -22.75 21.93
C HIS A 35 53.55 -22.39 20.51
N VAL A 36 54.37 -22.54 19.46
CA VAL A 36 53.95 -22.25 18.08
C VAL A 36 53.04 -23.35 17.51
N GLU A 37 53.25 -24.62 17.87
CA GLU A 37 52.31 -25.69 17.51
C GLU A 37 51.03 -25.59 18.38
N GLU A 38 51.12 -25.22 19.67
CA GLU A 38 49.94 -24.97 20.52
C GLU A 38 49.05 -23.84 19.96
N ILE A 39 49.64 -22.70 19.60
CA ILE A 39 48.93 -21.59 18.93
C ILE A 39 48.36 -22.02 17.57
N ARG A 40 49.04 -22.91 16.85
CA ARG A 40 48.58 -23.41 15.55
C ARG A 40 47.36 -24.32 15.72
N ASP A 41 47.35 -25.18 16.73
CA ASP A 41 46.22 -26.05 17.05
C ASP A 41 45.00 -25.21 17.51
N GLU A 42 45.20 -24.19 18.35
CA GLU A 42 44.14 -23.23 18.72
C GLU A 42 43.56 -22.46 17.50
N ILE A 43 44.42 -22.08 16.54
CA ILE A 43 43.99 -21.43 15.29
C ILE A 43 43.22 -22.41 14.39
N GLU A 44 43.59 -23.69 14.36
CA GLU A 44 42.87 -24.70 13.59
C GLU A 44 41.50 -25.04 14.20
N ASP A 45 41.38 -25.04 15.53
CA ASP A 45 40.10 -25.21 16.22
C ASP A 45 39.18 -24.00 16.01
N SER A 46 39.71 -22.79 16.26
CA SER A 46 39.01 -21.53 15.97
C SER A 46 38.60 -21.39 14.49
N GLY A 47 39.35 -22.01 13.58
CA GLY A 47 39.01 -22.05 12.16
C GLY A 47 37.75 -22.85 11.85
N LYS A 48 37.50 -23.93 12.60
CA LYS A 48 36.32 -24.79 12.47
C LYS A 48 35.08 -24.10 13.03
N ASP A 49 35.21 -23.45 14.19
CA ASP A 49 34.15 -22.62 14.78
C ASP A 49 33.67 -21.53 13.79
N VAL A 50 34.59 -20.93 13.03
CA VAL A 50 34.28 -19.91 12.02
C VAL A 50 33.58 -20.48 10.78
N GLU A 51 33.83 -21.75 10.43
CA GLU A 51 33.06 -22.44 9.38
C GLU A 51 31.64 -22.77 9.86
N GLU A 52 31.45 -23.29 11.07
CA GLU A 52 30.12 -23.57 11.65
C GLU A 52 29.26 -22.29 11.74
N ILE A 53 29.82 -21.19 12.28
CA ILE A 53 29.13 -19.88 12.34
C ILE A 53 28.76 -19.36 10.94
N LYS A 54 29.53 -19.72 9.90
CA LYS A 54 29.23 -19.29 8.52
C LYS A 54 28.03 -20.06 7.95
N GLU A 55 27.91 -21.36 8.24
CA GLU A 55 26.76 -22.18 7.86
C GLU A 55 25.48 -21.67 8.55
N ASP A 56 25.52 -21.41 9.87
CA ASP A 56 24.43 -20.78 10.64
C ASP A 56 23.98 -19.44 10.01
N VAL A 57 24.93 -18.62 9.55
CA VAL A 57 24.65 -17.31 8.92
C VAL A 57 24.08 -17.45 7.50
N GLU A 58 24.27 -18.58 6.83
CA GLU A 58 23.61 -18.88 5.55
C GLU A 58 22.16 -19.38 5.80
N GLU A 59 21.92 -20.27 6.77
CA GLU A 59 20.56 -20.70 7.16
C GLU A 59 19.69 -19.52 7.62
N ILE A 60 20.23 -18.63 8.49
CA ILE A 60 19.52 -17.42 8.96
C ILE A 60 19.14 -16.48 7.80
N LYS A 61 19.90 -16.45 6.69
CA LYS A 61 19.52 -15.63 5.51
C LYS A 61 18.33 -16.23 4.78
N GLU A 62 18.32 -17.54 4.56
CA GLU A 62 17.20 -18.22 3.91
C GLU A 62 15.90 -18.05 4.71
N ASP A 63 15.97 -18.21 6.03
CA ASP A 63 14.87 -17.94 6.96
C ASP A 63 14.38 -16.48 6.89
N LEU A 64 15.30 -15.51 6.81
CA LEU A 64 14.94 -14.09 6.68
C LEU A 64 14.24 -13.78 5.35
N GLU A 65 14.65 -14.39 4.24
CA GLU A 65 13.99 -14.26 2.95
C GLU A 65 12.57 -14.85 2.99
N GLU A 66 12.39 -16.04 3.58
CA GLU A 66 11.08 -16.67 3.72
C GLU A 66 10.13 -15.86 4.64
N ILE A 67 10.66 -15.29 5.72
CA ILE A 67 9.92 -14.38 6.61
C ILE A 67 9.53 -13.08 5.89
N GLN A 68 10.41 -12.51 5.05
CA GLN A 68 10.07 -11.33 4.26
C GLN A 68 8.96 -11.60 3.24
N GLU A 69 8.98 -12.74 2.54
CA GLU A 69 7.89 -13.14 1.64
C GLU A 69 6.57 -13.34 2.40
N LYS A 70 6.61 -14.05 3.54
CA LYS A 70 5.43 -14.25 4.40
C LYS A 70 4.86 -12.91 4.86
N GLN A 71 5.68 -11.98 5.36
CA GLN A 71 5.24 -10.64 5.75
C GLN A 71 4.62 -9.87 4.57
N LYS A 72 5.25 -9.89 3.39
CA LYS A 72 4.75 -9.21 2.19
C LYS A 72 3.39 -9.76 1.73
N SER A 73 3.19 -11.08 1.79
CA SER A 73 1.91 -11.71 1.46
C SER A 73 0.80 -11.38 2.47
N ILE A 74 1.14 -11.30 3.76
CA ILE A 74 0.22 -10.95 4.84
C ILE A 74 -0.14 -9.45 4.76
N LEU A 75 0.85 -8.57 4.58
CA LEU A 75 0.64 -7.14 4.33
C LEU A 75 -0.23 -6.89 3.10
N GLY A 76 -0.03 -7.64 2.00
CA GLY A 76 -0.90 -7.55 0.82
C GLY A 76 -2.36 -7.90 1.12
N ARG A 77 -2.61 -9.01 1.84
CA ARG A 77 -3.95 -9.47 2.23
C ARG A 77 -4.62 -8.59 3.30
N ILE A 78 -3.83 -7.91 4.13
CA ILE A 78 -4.32 -6.96 5.13
C ILE A 78 -4.61 -5.60 4.48
N SER A 79 -3.73 -5.13 3.59
CA SER A 79 -3.88 -3.88 2.85
C SER A 79 -5.19 -3.85 2.04
N SER A 80 -5.46 -4.91 1.26
CA SER A 80 -6.70 -5.04 0.47
C SER A 80 -7.98 -5.21 1.31
N LYS A 81 -7.87 -5.36 2.64
CA LYS A 81 -9.00 -5.44 3.57
C LYS A 81 -9.13 -4.26 4.52
N LEU A 82 -8.08 -3.46 4.70
CA LEU A 82 -8.03 -2.36 5.67
C LEU A 82 -7.91 -0.98 5.05
N LEU A 83 -7.43 -0.84 3.81
CA LEU A 83 -7.52 0.44 3.10
C LEU A 83 -8.95 0.58 2.56
N PRO A 84 -9.77 1.53 3.06
CA PRO A 84 -11.04 1.83 2.43
C PRO A 84 -10.69 2.46 1.09
N GLU A 85 -11.05 1.78 0.02
CA GLU A 85 -10.67 2.15 -1.33
C GLU A 85 -11.21 3.56 -1.63
N GLU A 86 -10.30 4.54 -1.70
CA GLU A 86 -10.68 5.95 -1.90
C GLU A 86 -11.34 6.13 -3.27
N PHE A 87 -12.10 7.22 -3.44
CA PHE A 87 -12.81 7.46 -4.70
C PHE A 87 -11.78 7.74 -5.81
N GLY A 88 -11.55 6.74 -6.65
CA GLY A 88 -10.36 6.62 -7.50
C GLY A 88 -10.68 6.74 -8.99
N LEU A 89 -9.64 6.66 -9.83
CA LEU A 89 -9.81 6.65 -11.29
C LEU A 89 -10.60 5.43 -11.77
N ASP A 90 -10.55 4.32 -11.04
CA ASP A 90 -11.30 3.10 -11.34
C ASP A 90 -12.82 3.30 -11.16
N ASP A 91 -13.26 4.10 -10.19
CA ASP A 91 -14.67 4.50 -10.04
C ASP A 91 -15.15 5.30 -11.25
N PHE A 92 -14.35 6.28 -11.68
CA PHE A 92 -14.67 7.07 -12.89
C PHE A 92 -14.77 6.17 -14.13
N ALA A 93 -13.84 5.23 -14.29
CA ALA A 93 -13.89 4.27 -15.40
C ALA A 93 -15.14 3.39 -15.36
N GLN A 94 -15.50 2.86 -14.18
CA GLN A 94 -16.71 2.06 -13.98
C GLN A 94 -18.00 2.86 -14.28
N GLN A 95 -18.10 4.09 -13.77
CA GLN A 95 -19.23 4.98 -14.03
C GLN A 95 -19.35 5.31 -15.54
N ILE A 96 -18.25 5.58 -16.23
CA ILE A 96 -18.24 5.79 -17.69
C ILE A 96 -18.70 4.54 -18.45
N VAL A 97 -18.19 3.35 -18.10
CA VAL A 97 -18.57 2.09 -18.76
C VAL A 97 -20.06 1.80 -18.56
N GLY A 98 -20.57 1.91 -17.33
CA GLY A 98 -21.98 1.74 -17.02
C GLY A 98 -22.86 2.74 -17.77
N ALA A 99 -22.46 4.01 -17.80
CA ALA A 99 -23.14 5.06 -18.56
C ALA A 99 -23.23 4.72 -20.05
N ILE A 100 -22.10 4.39 -20.71
CA ILE A 100 -22.06 4.04 -22.14
C ILE A 100 -22.97 2.84 -22.44
N VAL A 101 -22.89 1.76 -21.65
CA VAL A 101 -23.66 0.53 -21.91
C VAL A 101 -25.17 0.79 -21.91
N PHE A 102 -25.67 1.64 -20.99
CA PHE A 102 -27.09 1.98 -20.93
C PHE A 102 -27.50 3.11 -21.89
N SER A 103 -26.62 4.08 -22.16
CA SER A 103 -26.95 5.17 -23.09
C SER A 103 -26.83 4.78 -24.55
N ALA A 104 -25.96 3.84 -24.93
CA ALA A 104 -25.66 3.53 -26.32
C ALA A 104 -26.89 3.17 -27.17
N PRO A 105 -27.81 2.27 -26.75
CA PRO A 105 -28.97 1.90 -27.57
C PRO A 105 -29.96 3.05 -27.76
N LEU A 106 -30.00 3.99 -26.81
CA LEU A 106 -30.88 5.16 -26.83
C LEU A 106 -30.25 6.33 -27.60
N ALA A 107 -28.92 6.48 -27.50
CA ALA A 107 -28.17 7.52 -28.18
C ALA A 107 -28.19 7.38 -29.71
N VAL A 108 -28.45 6.18 -30.25
CA VAL A 108 -28.51 5.91 -31.71
C VAL A 108 -29.91 5.93 -32.32
N THR A 109 -30.98 6.18 -31.55
CA THR A 109 -32.38 6.09 -32.03
C THR A 109 -33.05 7.46 -32.21
N GLU A 110 -33.61 7.70 -33.41
CA GLU A 110 -34.26 8.97 -33.76
C GLU A 110 -35.52 9.23 -32.91
N GLU A 111 -36.22 8.17 -32.48
CA GLU A 111 -37.39 8.25 -31.61
C GLU A 111 -37.07 8.91 -30.28
N VAL A 112 -35.92 8.59 -29.69
CA VAL A 112 -35.46 9.17 -28.40
C VAL A 112 -35.17 10.65 -28.57
N TRP A 113 -34.49 11.05 -29.65
CA TRP A 113 -34.18 12.45 -29.91
C TRP A 113 -35.46 13.24 -30.18
N ARG A 114 -36.37 12.74 -31.03
CA ARG A 114 -37.66 13.38 -31.30
C ARG A 114 -38.56 13.47 -30.07
N LEU A 115 -38.61 12.43 -29.24
CA LEU A 115 -39.36 12.46 -27.98
C LEU A 115 -38.80 13.55 -27.06
N SER A 116 -37.47 13.65 -26.92
CA SER A 116 -36.86 14.70 -26.10
C SER A 116 -37.18 16.11 -26.60
N GLN A 117 -37.36 16.33 -27.92
CA GLN A 117 -37.76 17.63 -28.48
C GLN A 117 -39.15 18.06 -27.98
N SER A 118 -40.07 17.10 -27.86
CA SER A 118 -41.46 17.33 -27.44
C SER A 118 -41.66 17.53 -25.93
N LEU A 119 -40.62 17.34 -25.12
CA LEU A 119 -40.69 17.59 -23.68
C LEU A 119 -40.86 19.09 -23.41
N ASP A 120 -41.85 19.44 -22.59
CA ASP A 120 -41.94 20.77 -21.99
C ASP A 120 -40.97 20.89 -20.80
N LEU A 121 -40.88 22.10 -20.23
CA LEU A 121 -40.01 22.37 -19.09
C LEU A 121 -40.40 21.56 -17.82
N ILE A 122 -41.69 21.25 -17.63
CA ILE A 122 -42.17 20.53 -16.45
C ILE A 122 -41.70 19.07 -16.52
N HIS A 123 -41.86 18.41 -17.66
CA HIS A 123 -41.40 17.04 -17.86
C HIS A 123 -39.88 16.93 -17.72
N VAL A 124 -39.11 17.89 -18.24
CA VAL A 124 -37.65 17.96 -18.05
C VAL A 124 -37.27 18.06 -16.57
N ILE A 125 -37.93 18.95 -15.80
CA ILE A 125 -37.70 19.08 -14.35
C ILE A 125 -38.05 17.78 -13.62
N VAL A 126 -39.18 17.14 -13.97
CA VAL A 126 -39.60 15.86 -13.36
C VAL A 126 -38.60 14.75 -13.65
N ILE A 127 -38.04 14.65 -14.87
CA ILE A 127 -36.98 13.68 -15.21
C ILE A 127 -35.74 13.90 -14.32
N VAL A 128 -35.28 15.14 -14.18
CA VAL A 128 -34.12 15.47 -13.33
C VAL A 128 -34.40 15.12 -11.86
N LEU A 129 -35.59 15.43 -11.34
CA LEU A 129 -35.99 15.09 -9.96
C LEU A 129 -36.07 13.57 -9.74
N ILE A 130 -36.58 12.81 -10.71
CA ILE A 130 -36.61 11.34 -10.64
C ILE A 130 -35.18 10.76 -10.67
N THR A 131 -34.29 11.33 -11.48
CA THR A 131 -32.88 10.91 -11.57
C THR A 131 -32.15 11.15 -10.24
N VAL A 132 -32.26 12.35 -9.66
CA VAL A 132 -31.67 12.67 -8.36
C VAL A 132 -32.28 11.83 -7.23
N LEU A 133 -33.61 11.59 -7.25
CA LEU A 133 -34.27 10.72 -6.29
C LEU A 133 -33.74 9.27 -6.39
N PHE A 134 -33.56 8.75 -7.60
CA PHE A 134 -32.97 7.44 -7.83
C PHE A 134 -31.57 7.35 -7.23
N ASP A 135 -30.71 8.34 -7.43
CA ASP A 135 -29.34 8.35 -6.88
C ASP A 135 -29.31 8.42 -5.35
N VAL A 136 -30.18 9.24 -4.75
CA VAL A 136 -30.32 9.31 -3.30
C VAL A 136 -30.80 7.97 -2.74
N LEU A 137 -31.76 7.32 -3.38
CA LEU A 137 -32.23 5.99 -2.99
C LEU A 137 -31.13 4.93 -3.17
N LEU A 138 -30.42 4.95 -4.29
CA LEU A 138 -29.31 4.04 -4.60
C LEU A 138 -28.25 4.11 -3.50
N ILE A 139 -27.74 5.31 -3.18
CA ILE A 139 -26.72 5.51 -2.14
C ILE A 139 -27.26 5.15 -0.75
N HIS A 140 -28.55 5.41 -0.47
CA HIS A 140 -29.16 5.06 0.82
C HIS A 140 -29.25 3.55 1.03
N TYR A 141 -29.77 2.81 0.05
CA TYR A 141 -30.05 1.37 0.18
C TYR A 141 -28.82 0.47 0.03
N THR A 142 -27.82 0.89 -0.75
CA THR A 142 -26.62 0.08 -1.07
C THR A 142 -25.60 -0.02 0.06
N LYS A 143 -25.82 0.68 1.19
CA LYS A 143 -24.89 0.77 2.33
C LYS A 143 -23.48 1.27 1.95
N ILE A 144 -23.36 2.06 0.87
CA ILE A 144 -22.14 2.81 0.50
C ILE A 144 -21.98 4.02 1.46
N GLN A 145 -21.93 3.72 2.76
CA GLN A 145 -21.92 4.66 3.88
C GLN A 145 -20.67 4.48 4.76
N ASN A 146 -19.89 3.40 4.54
CA ASN A 146 -18.68 3.07 5.30
C ASN A 146 -17.41 3.72 4.74
N THR A 147 -17.39 4.13 3.47
CA THR A 147 -16.35 5.04 2.97
C THR A 147 -16.51 6.38 3.68
N LYS A 148 -15.40 6.94 4.19
CA LYS A 148 -15.35 8.19 4.97
C LYS A 148 -16.27 9.26 4.36
N ARG A 149 -16.97 10.03 5.21
CA ARG A 149 -17.89 11.13 4.82
C ARG A 149 -17.17 12.29 4.11
N GLU A 150 -16.68 12.02 2.91
CA GLU A 150 -16.16 12.99 1.97
C GLU A 150 -17.38 13.69 1.34
N THR A 151 -17.93 14.66 2.06
CA THR A 151 -19.07 15.47 1.61
C THR A 151 -18.57 16.73 0.90
N ILE A 152 -19.11 17.01 -0.29
CA ILE A 152 -18.96 18.31 -0.93
C ILE A 152 -19.93 19.27 -0.25
N PHE A 153 -19.45 20.47 0.10
CA PHE A 153 -20.20 21.49 0.85
C PHE A 153 -20.83 21.02 2.17
N GLY A 154 -20.32 19.93 2.77
CA GLY A 154 -20.81 19.38 4.04
C GLY A 154 -22.16 18.64 3.97
N VAL A 155 -22.84 18.63 2.82
CA VAL A 155 -24.22 18.11 2.67
C VAL A 155 -24.33 17.02 1.60
N ILE A 156 -23.61 17.14 0.48
CA ILE A 156 -23.77 16.24 -0.67
C ILE A 156 -22.64 15.20 -0.69
N PRO A 157 -22.92 13.89 -0.78
CA PRO A 157 -21.87 12.87 -0.94
C PRO A 157 -21.08 13.09 -2.23
N LYS A 158 -19.73 13.04 -2.20
CA LYS A 158 -18.89 13.14 -3.41
C LYS A 158 -19.33 12.18 -4.52
N ARG A 159 -19.70 10.95 -4.16
CA ARG A 159 -20.16 9.90 -5.08
C ARG A 159 -21.48 10.23 -5.79
N LEU A 160 -22.43 10.93 -5.14
CA LEU A 160 -23.65 11.40 -5.80
C LEU A 160 -23.29 12.41 -6.89
N PHE A 161 -22.43 13.37 -6.54
CA PHE A 161 -21.99 14.39 -7.49
C PHE A 161 -21.19 13.80 -8.65
N SER A 162 -20.29 12.84 -8.41
CA SER A 162 -19.54 12.18 -9.48
C SER A 162 -20.45 11.38 -10.40
N LEU A 163 -21.37 10.58 -9.84
CA LEU A 163 -22.28 9.72 -10.60
C LEU A 163 -23.12 10.56 -11.57
N VAL A 164 -23.75 11.64 -11.07
CA VAL A 164 -24.48 12.61 -11.91
C VAL A 164 -23.57 13.24 -12.96
N LEU A 165 -22.44 13.81 -12.55
CA LEU A 165 -21.54 14.56 -13.45
C LEU A 165 -20.98 13.68 -14.57
N VAL A 166 -20.46 12.51 -14.22
CA VAL A 166 -19.87 11.54 -15.17
C VAL A 166 -20.93 11.03 -16.14
N SER A 167 -22.14 10.74 -15.67
CA SER A 167 -23.21 10.21 -16.52
C SER A 167 -23.68 11.22 -17.56
N TYR A 168 -23.92 12.47 -17.16
CA TYR A 168 -24.33 13.53 -18.09
C TYR A 168 -23.20 13.96 -19.03
N ILE A 169 -21.94 14.00 -18.58
CA ILE A 169 -20.78 14.22 -19.47
C ILE A 169 -20.68 13.07 -20.49
N THR A 170 -20.75 11.82 -20.04
CA THR A 170 -20.63 10.64 -20.90
C THR A 170 -21.74 10.59 -21.95
N ALA A 171 -22.99 10.83 -21.56
CA ALA A 171 -24.11 10.94 -22.49
C ALA A 171 -23.92 12.09 -23.51
N SER A 172 -23.43 13.26 -23.05
CA SER A 172 -23.15 14.41 -23.93
C SER A 172 -22.05 14.12 -24.95
N VAL A 173 -20.93 13.54 -24.49
CA VAL A 173 -19.82 13.13 -25.35
C VAL A 173 -20.28 12.06 -26.34
N MET A 174 -21.07 11.07 -25.90
CA MET A 174 -21.59 10.02 -26.76
C MET A 174 -22.49 10.57 -27.87
N LEU A 175 -23.46 11.42 -27.53
CA LEU A 175 -24.36 12.06 -28.49
C LEU A 175 -23.61 12.99 -29.47
N TYR A 176 -22.52 13.62 -29.04
CA TYR A 176 -21.65 14.42 -29.89
C TYR A 176 -20.81 13.55 -30.84
N VAL A 177 -20.16 12.50 -30.33
CA VAL A 177 -19.32 11.56 -31.11
C VAL A 177 -20.14 10.81 -32.17
N LEU A 178 -21.40 10.48 -31.86
CA LEU A 178 -22.34 9.87 -32.80
C LEU A 178 -22.92 10.85 -33.84
N GLY A 179 -22.57 12.14 -33.79
CA GLY A 179 -23.06 13.16 -34.72
C GLY A 179 -24.54 13.54 -34.51
N VAL A 180 -25.14 13.15 -33.38
CA VAL A 180 -26.54 13.49 -33.05
C VAL A 180 -26.63 14.98 -32.75
N ILE A 181 -25.79 15.45 -31.82
CA ILE A 181 -25.66 16.87 -31.48
C ILE A 181 -24.78 17.54 -32.53
N GLY A 182 -25.29 18.62 -33.15
CA GLY A 182 -24.66 19.30 -34.27
C GLY A 182 -25.03 18.74 -35.65
N GLY A 183 -25.57 17.51 -35.70
CA GLY A 183 -26.23 16.95 -36.89
C GLY A 183 -27.75 17.18 -36.84
N GLN A 184 -28.50 16.15 -36.47
CA GLN A 184 -29.97 16.23 -36.37
C GLN A 184 -30.41 17.21 -35.26
N VAL A 185 -29.77 17.13 -34.09
CA VAL A 185 -30.05 18.00 -32.95
C VAL A 185 -29.22 19.28 -33.08
N ASN A 186 -29.82 20.28 -33.74
CA ASN A 186 -29.15 21.52 -34.15
C ASN A 186 -29.38 22.73 -33.20
N THR A 187 -30.28 22.60 -32.23
CA THR A 187 -30.71 23.71 -31.36
C THR A 187 -30.29 23.44 -29.92
N PHE A 188 -29.73 24.45 -29.24
CA PHE A 188 -29.23 24.30 -27.85
C PHE A 188 -30.28 23.76 -26.87
N GLU A 189 -31.52 24.25 -26.93
CA GLU A 189 -32.61 23.75 -26.07
C GLU A 189 -32.85 22.24 -26.29
N TRP A 190 -32.88 21.80 -27.56
CA TRP A 190 -33.07 20.39 -27.90
C TRP A 190 -31.86 19.54 -27.48
N ALA A 191 -30.64 20.06 -27.65
CA ALA A 191 -29.42 19.42 -27.16
C ALA A 191 -29.48 19.18 -25.64
N VAL A 192 -29.89 20.19 -24.86
CA VAL A 192 -30.07 20.04 -23.40
C VAL A 192 -31.16 19.00 -23.07
N LYS A 193 -32.31 19.02 -23.76
CA LYS A 193 -33.37 18.03 -23.54
C LYS A 193 -32.93 16.59 -23.84
N VAL A 194 -32.24 16.35 -24.96
CA VAL A 194 -31.76 15.00 -25.31
C VAL A 194 -30.63 14.54 -24.38
N ILE A 195 -29.75 15.44 -23.94
CA ILE A 195 -28.73 15.13 -22.92
C ILE A 195 -29.39 14.76 -21.58
N ILE A 196 -30.41 15.49 -21.13
CA ILE A 196 -31.12 15.18 -19.89
C ILE A 196 -31.82 13.82 -20.01
N PHE A 197 -32.50 13.57 -21.14
CA PHE A 197 -33.31 12.37 -21.35
C PHE A 197 -32.48 11.10 -21.63
N VAL A 198 -31.36 11.17 -22.34
CA VAL A 198 -30.43 10.03 -22.50
C VAL A 198 -29.58 9.87 -21.23
N GLY A 199 -29.20 10.99 -20.61
CA GLY A 199 -28.38 11.02 -19.41
C GLY A 199 -29.03 10.35 -18.20
N MET A 200 -30.36 10.37 -18.03
CA MET A 200 -31.02 9.61 -16.94
C MET A 200 -30.74 8.10 -17.03
N PHE A 201 -30.68 7.53 -18.24
CA PHE A 201 -30.39 6.11 -18.44
C PHE A 201 -28.90 5.82 -18.29
N ALA A 202 -28.05 6.73 -18.77
CA ALA A 202 -26.61 6.70 -18.49
C ALA A 202 -26.35 6.70 -16.96
N ASN A 203 -27.11 7.49 -16.22
CA ASN A 203 -27.02 7.63 -14.77
C ASN A 203 -27.44 6.36 -14.01
N ILE A 204 -28.53 5.71 -14.45
CA ILE A 204 -28.92 4.39 -13.96
C ILE A 204 -27.82 3.35 -14.24
N GLY A 205 -27.22 3.36 -15.44
CA GLY A 205 -26.15 2.45 -15.81
C GLY A 205 -24.86 2.66 -15.01
N ALA A 206 -24.42 3.91 -14.84
CA ALA A 206 -23.28 4.28 -14.02
C ALA A 206 -23.47 3.83 -12.57
N GLY A 207 -24.62 4.15 -11.97
CA GLY A 207 -24.95 3.73 -10.61
C GLY A 207 -25.04 2.22 -10.44
N ALA A 208 -25.61 1.50 -11.42
CA ALA A 208 -25.70 0.04 -11.38
C ALA A 208 -24.32 -0.66 -11.43
N VAL A 209 -23.33 -0.07 -12.11
CA VAL A 209 -21.95 -0.60 -12.13
C VAL A 209 -21.17 -0.16 -10.88
N ASP A 210 -21.32 1.08 -10.42
CA ASP A 210 -20.72 1.61 -9.18
C ASP A 210 -21.15 0.83 -7.92
N MET A 211 -22.31 0.17 -7.98
CA MET A 211 -22.85 -0.76 -6.99
C MET A 211 -22.19 -2.15 -6.94
N LEU A 212 -21.42 -2.56 -7.96
CA LEU A 212 -20.82 -3.90 -8.04
C LEU A 212 -19.45 -4.00 -7.33
N ARG A 213 -19.05 -2.94 -6.62
CA ARG A 213 -17.79 -2.78 -5.88
C ARG A 213 -17.92 -3.22 -4.42
#